data_AF-A0A661NRU1-F1
#
_entry.id   AF-A0A661NRU1-F1
#
_cell.length_a   1.000
_cell.length_b   1.000
_cell.length_c   1.000
_cell.angle_alpha   90.00
_cell.angle_beta   90.00
_cell.angle_gamma   90.00
#
_symmetry.space_group_name_H-M   'P 1'
#
loop_
_entity.id
_entity.type
_entity.pdbx_description
1 polymer ?
#
loop_
_entity_poly.entity_id
_entity_poly.type
_entity_poly.pdbx_seq_one_letter_code
_entity_poly.pdbx_strand_id
1 'polypeptide(L)'
;MAFALGIATAVTGAWAQDHPDDSSATGTEAEAGTRASELEGWARDLASDDDGARRRACIALSTLESEALPAIEARVASFARPAFDSDEAYRTINKFRHAVGSLRADENVDVIPGLATLLAEDRAPMTVALVERRLLARSLVDMASIDAATALGDIIATDPRAWRWEWRRMVWRLDNRALPMLLTLENHSDGGVRRGARWGMREIGLTNPGRAVQTDDMRLLAELLRAYGTVRQMDAMRVVVGFVTHDRAQVRNAARWATERYGRNAIWQLREGYRNLTGSRADESLGWEATAAALYRAHDEARLAPVRDVLEAGRAALVAGDLDTMRAKYDAVLAAAPDLPQRGELAPGYAALAARAVTRGEVTEARRFYQRALRLAPSHQNAALWRADQRFLVAEQHLAVGVADLGAYRAVLVDDPTHRGAQAFIAAANGEAPGAPGVPVKRVALAGAALMLLAAAAYLWMQRREEDGFEADGLRDDQDDYEDDYGEELLDVSPDTLPG
;
A
#
# COMPACT_ATOMS: atom_id res chain seq x y z
N MET A 1 36.90 16.12 -10.16
CA MET A 1 36.32 15.42 -8.99
C MET A 1 34.84 15.74 -8.96
N ALA A 2 34.02 14.81 -9.46
CA ALA A 2 32.60 15.01 -9.73
C ALA A 2 31.73 14.72 -8.50
N PHE A 3 30.73 15.57 -8.30
CA PHE A 3 29.70 15.51 -7.28
C PHE A 3 28.72 14.35 -7.54
N ALA A 4 28.42 13.56 -6.50
CA ALA A 4 27.37 12.55 -6.51
C ALA A 4 26.04 13.17 -6.03
N LEU A 5 25.04 13.23 -6.92
CA LEU A 5 23.64 13.46 -6.58
C LEU A 5 23.00 12.11 -6.21
N GLY A 6 22.59 11.96 -4.95
CA GLY A 6 21.71 10.88 -4.50
C GLY A 6 20.25 11.29 -4.66
N ILE A 7 19.54 10.69 -5.60
CA ILE A 7 18.08 10.78 -5.73
C ILE A 7 17.47 9.72 -4.81
N ALA A 8 16.76 10.15 -3.78
CA ALA A 8 15.95 9.30 -2.92
C ALA A 8 14.58 9.07 -3.56
N THR A 9 14.35 7.88 -4.09
CA THR A 9 13.03 7.45 -4.59
C THR A 9 12.18 7.01 -3.41
N ALA A 10 11.16 7.80 -3.05
CA ALA A 10 10.18 7.43 -2.04
C ALA A 10 9.16 6.46 -2.65
N VAL A 11 9.17 5.22 -2.18
CA VAL A 11 8.15 4.21 -2.49
C VAL A 11 6.89 4.53 -1.68
N THR A 12 5.87 5.11 -2.31
CA THR A 12 4.52 5.23 -1.76
C THR A 12 3.67 4.05 -2.23
N GLY A 13 3.52 3.03 -1.40
CA GLY A 13 2.52 1.98 -1.58
C GLY A 13 1.14 2.51 -1.16
N ALA A 14 0.36 3.00 -2.12
CA ALA A 14 -1.03 3.36 -1.91
C ALA A 14 -1.91 2.14 -2.24
N TRP A 15 -2.52 1.55 -1.22
CA TRP A 15 -3.61 0.58 -1.39
C TRP A 15 -4.88 1.36 -1.73
N ALA A 16 -5.09 1.64 -3.01
CA ALA A 16 -6.35 2.16 -3.52
C ALA A 16 -7.37 1.01 -3.57
N GLN A 17 -8.57 1.27 -3.06
CA GLN A 17 -9.74 0.44 -3.26
C GLN A 17 -10.15 0.55 -4.74
N ASP A 18 -10.00 -0.53 -5.50
CA ASP A 18 -10.48 -0.61 -6.88
C ASP A 18 -12.01 -0.58 -6.90
N HIS A 19 -12.55 0.53 -7.38
CA HIS A 19 -13.77 0.53 -8.19
C HIS A 19 -13.32 0.68 -9.64
N PRO A 20 -13.72 -0.22 -10.56
CA PRO A 20 -13.21 -0.20 -11.93
C PRO A 20 -13.82 0.98 -12.69
N ASP A 21 -13.02 2.02 -12.91
CA ASP A 21 -13.23 2.98 -14.00
C ASP A 21 -12.64 2.38 -15.28
N ASP A 22 -13.45 2.23 -16.33
CA ASP A 22 -13.16 1.61 -17.64
C ASP A 22 -11.97 2.23 -18.43
N SER A 23 -11.28 3.24 -17.89
CA SER A 23 -10.19 3.93 -18.58
C SER A 23 -8.77 3.44 -18.21
N SER A 24 -8.61 2.63 -17.16
CA SER A 24 -7.32 2.06 -16.73
C SER A 24 -6.99 0.70 -17.38
N ALA A 25 -7.99 0.01 -17.93
CA ALA A 25 -7.82 -1.30 -18.57
C ALA A 25 -6.99 -1.20 -19.86
N THR A 26 -7.16 -0.14 -20.64
CA THR A 26 -6.49 0.02 -21.95
C THR A 26 -4.99 0.31 -21.84
N GLY A 27 -4.54 1.02 -20.80
CA GLY A 27 -3.11 1.25 -20.52
C GLY A 27 -2.40 0.00 -20.05
N THR A 28 -3.04 -0.77 -19.16
CA THR A 28 -2.48 -2.00 -18.58
C THR A 28 -2.31 -3.10 -19.64
N GLU A 29 -3.26 -3.23 -20.57
CA GLU A 29 -3.17 -4.20 -21.66
C GLU A 29 -2.08 -3.86 -22.69
N ALA A 30 -1.88 -2.58 -23.01
CA ALA A 30 -0.83 -2.15 -23.92
C ALA A 30 0.58 -2.33 -23.33
N GLU A 31 0.75 -2.04 -22.04
CA GLU A 31 1.99 -2.28 -21.31
C GLU A 31 2.29 -3.78 -21.15
N ALA A 32 1.27 -4.59 -20.85
CA ALA A 32 1.41 -6.04 -20.81
C ALA A 32 1.79 -6.64 -22.18
N GLY A 33 1.20 -6.15 -23.28
CA GLY A 33 1.55 -6.54 -24.64
C GLY A 33 2.99 -6.19 -25.02
N THR A 34 3.46 -5.01 -24.60
CA THR A 34 4.86 -4.59 -24.79
C THR A 34 5.81 -5.53 -24.05
N ARG A 35 5.54 -5.82 -22.78
CA ARG A 35 6.36 -6.74 -21.98
C ARG A 35 6.37 -8.17 -22.51
N ALA A 36 5.25 -8.65 -23.04
CA ALA A 36 5.20 -9.98 -23.67
C ALA A 36 6.17 -10.04 -24.87
N SER A 37 6.19 -9.00 -25.71
CA SER A 37 7.11 -8.93 -26.86
C SER A 37 8.58 -8.84 -26.45
N GLU A 38 8.89 -8.16 -25.33
CA GLU A 38 10.25 -8.09 -24.77
C GLU A 38 10.72 -9.46 -24.26
N LEU A 39 9.85 -10.18 -23.53
CA LEU A 39 10.15 -11.54 -23.07
C LEU A 39 10.43 -12.48 -24.23
N GLU A 40 9.64 -12.42 -25.31
CA GLU A 40 9.89 -13.20 -26.51
C GLU A 40 11.19 -12.80 -27.21
N GLY A 41 11.55 -11.52 -27.19
CA GLY A 41 12.84 -11.01 -27.63
C GLY A 41 14.00 -11.66 -26.89
N TRP A 42 13.99 -11.59 -25.56
CA TRP A 42 15.04 -12.20 -24.73
C TRP A 42 15.06 -13.72 -24.87
N ALA A 43 13.91 -14.39 -24.96
CA ALA A 43 13.86 -15.83 -25.19
C ALA A 43 14.52 -16.23 -26.52
N ARG A 44 14.33 -15.46 -27.58
CA ARG A 44 15.03 -15.66 -28.86
C ARG A 44 16.53 -15.40 -28.74
N ASP A 45 16.92 -14.36 -28.00
CA ASP A 45 18.32 -13.99 -27.81
C ASP A 45 19.13 -15.06 -27.06
N LEU A 46 18.50 -15.95 -26.27
CA LEU A 46 19.18 -17.10 -25.66
C LEU A 46 19.81 -18.05 -26.70
N ALA A 47 19.22 -18.14 -27.90
CA ALA A 47 19.74 -18.95 -29.01
C ALA A 47 20.69 -18.16 -29.95
N SER A 48 20.90 -16.86 -29.70
CA SER A 48 21.73 -16.00 -30.55
C SER A 48 23.19 -16.45 -30.57
N ASP A 49 23.88 -16.24 -31.70
CA ASP A 49 25.32 -16.43 -31.79
C ASP A 49 26.11 -15.32 -31.07
N ASP A 50 25.50 -14.15 -30.84
CA ASP A 50 26.09 -13.06 -30.05
C ASP A 50 26.13 -13.41 -28.55
N ASP A 51 27.34 -13.53 -27.99
CA ASP A 51 27.55 -13.77 -26.56
C ASP A 51 26.98 -12.65 -25.68
N GLY A 52 27.08 -11.41 -26.16
CA GLY A 52 26.51 -10.25 -25.47
C GLY A 52 24.99 -10.34 -25.36
N ALA A 53 24.31 -10.68 -26.45
CA ALA A 53 22.86 -10.88 -26.47
C ALA A 53 22.44 -12.00 -25.51
N ARG A 54 23.09 -13.17 -25.56
CA ARG A 54 22.77 -14.29 -24.64
C ARG A 54 22.92 -13.91 -23.17
N ARG A 55 24.02 -13.22 -22.81
CA ARG A 55 24.24 -12.79 -21.42
C ARG A 55 23.19 -11.78 -20.96
N ARG A 56 22.85 -10.80 -21.81
CA ARG A 56 21.79 -9.83 -21.51
C ARG A 56 20.44 -10.51 -21.32
N ALA A 57 20.09 -11.47 -22.19
CA ALA A 57 18.87 -12.24 -22.07
C ALA A 57 18.81 -13.08 -20.79
N CYS A 58 19.92 -13.75 -20.43
CA CYS A 58 20.01 -14.49 -19.16
C CYS A 58 19.75 -13.58 -17.96
N ILE A 59 20.39 -12.40 -17.91
CA ILE A 59 20.19 -11.44 -16.83
C ILE A 59 18.72 -10.99 -16.81
N ALA A 60 18.21 -10.46 -17.93
CA ALA A 60 16.87 -9.90 -18.03
C ALA A 60 15.78 -10.89 -17.60
N LEU A 61 15.83 -12.13 -18.09
CA LEU A 61 14.84 -13.16 -17.76
C LEU A 61 14.92 -13.64 -16.30
N SER A 62 16.08 -13.49 -15.64
CA SER A 62 16.30 -13.91 -14.24
C SER A 62 16.04 -12.82 -13.20
N THR A 63 15.78 -11.58 -13.63
CA THR A 63 15.59 -10.41 -12.77
C THR A 63 14.27 -9.68 -13.05
N LEU A 64 13.25 -10.40 -13.52
CA LEU A 64 11.93 -9.82 -13.80
C LEU A 64 11.20 -9.51 -12.47
N GLU A 65 10.56 -8.36 -12.40
CA GLU A 65 9.77 -7.93 -11.25
C GLU A 65 8.27 -8.26 -11.40
N SER A 66 7.49 -8.05 -10.34
CA SER A 66 6.07 -8.43 -10.28
C SER A 66 5.21 -7.84 -11.39
N GLU A 67 5.61 -6.69 -11.96
CA GLU A 67 4.90 -6.04 -13.06
C GLU A 67 4.97 -6.85 -14.38
N ALA A 68 5.93 -7.76 -14.50
CA ALA A 68 6.06 -8.66 -15.64
C ALA A 68 5.24 -9.96 -15.48
N LEU A 69 4.62 -10.19 -14.32
CA LEU A 69 3.94 -11.45 -14.01
C LEU A 69 2.89 -11.86 -15.07
N PRO A 70 1.99 -10.97 -15.55
CA PRO A 70 1.02 -11.36 -16.59
C PRO A 70 1.69 -11.84 -17.88
N ALA A 71 2.81 -11.22 -18.26
CA ALA A 71 3.56 -11.59 -19.45
C ALA A 71 4.32 -12.92 -19.25
N ILE A 72 4.84 -13.17 -18.04
CA ILE A 72 5.43 -14.46 -17.67
C ILE A 72 4.35 -15.56 -17.70
N GLU A 73 3.17 -15.33 -17.15
CA GLU A 73 2.05 -16.29 -17.16
C GLU A 73 1.65 -16.66 -18.59
N ALA A 74 1.47 -15.67 -19.47
CA ALA A 74 1.18 -15.90 -20.87
C ALA A 74 2.29 -16.73 -21.55
N ARG A 75 3.56 -16.42 -21.25
CA ARG A 75 4.71 -17.16 -21.78
C ARG A 75 4.76 -18.60 -21.25
N VAL A 76 4.51 -18.82 -19.96
CA VAL A 76 4.47 -20.14 -19.34
C VAL A 76 3.33 -20.99 -19.90
N ALA A 77 2.16 -20.39 -20.12
CA ALA A 77 1.03 -21.07 -20.74
C ALA A 77 1.33 -21.55 -22.18
N SER A 78 2.24 -20.89 -22.89
CA SER A 78 2.71 -21.31 -24.22
C SER A 78 3.65 -22.53 -24.18
N PHE A 79 4.18 -22.89 -23.01
CA PHE A 79 5.03 -24.07 -22.88
C PHE A 79 4.19 -25.33 -23.08
N ALA A 80 4.43 -26.04 -24.19
CA ALA A 80 3.83 -27.36 -24.40
C ALA A 80 4.18 -28.31 -23.23
N ARG A 81 3.17 -29.01 -22.67
CA ARG A 81 3.37 -30.21 -21.82
C ARG A 81 4.12 -31.28 -22.65
N PRO A 82 5.02 -32.06 -22.04
CA PRO A 82 6.39 -32.21 -22.53
C PRO A 82 6.45 -32.77 -23.96
N ALA A 83 7.12 -32.03 -24.83
CA ALA A 83 7.59 -32.54 -26.13
C ALA A 83 8.90 -33.36 -26.00
N PHE A 84 9.42 -33.54 -24.77
CA PHE A 84 10.75 -34.10 -24.51
C PHE A 84 10.70 -35.34 -23.63
N ASP A 85 11.67 -36.23 -23.82
CA ASP A 85 11.92 -37.37 -22.94
C ASP A 85 12.43 -36.90 -21.57
N SER A 86 11.87 -37.44 -20.48
CA SER A 86 12.20 -37.01 -19.12
C SER A 86 13.65 -37.28 -18.72
N ASP A 87 14.25 -38.37 -19.21
CA ASP A 87 15.64 -38.67 -18.89
C ASP A 87 16.60 -37.75 -19.68
N GLU A 88 16.20 -37.31 -20.88
CA GLU A 88 16.92 -36.28 -21.63
C GLU A 88 16.81 -34.88 -21.00
N ALA A 89 15.62 -34.48 -20.55
CA ALA A 89 15.41 -33.24 -19.80
C ALA A 89 16.24 -33.23 -18.51
N TYR A 90 16.22 -34.33 -17.75
CA TYR A 90 17.02 -34.50 -16.54
C TYR A 90 18.53 -34.37 -16.82
N ARG A 91 19.03 -35.05 -17.86
CA ARG A 91 20.44 -34.93 -18.29
C ARG A 91 20.80 -33.50 -18.66
N THR A 92 19.92 -32.78 -19.34
CA THR A 92 20.15 -31.39 -19.75
C THR A 92 20.19 -30.44 -18.54
N ILE A 93 19.27 -30.59 -17.57
CA ILE A 93 19.31 -29.81 -16.32
C ILE A 93 20.60 -30.10 -15.53
N ASN A 94 21.12 -31.34 -15.55
CA ASN A 94 22.41 -31.63 -14.92
C ASN A 94 23.58 -30.88 -15.59
N LYS A 95 23.54 -30.61 -16.90
CA LYS A 95 24.55 -29.77 -17.58
C LYS A 95 24.61 -28.36 -16.98
N PHE A 96 23.49 -27.81 -16.51
CA PHE A 96 23.42 -26.47 -15.91
C PHE A 96 24.36 -26.36 -14.71
N ARG A 97 24.55 -27.47 -14.00
CA ARG A 97 25.36 -27.55 -12.79
C ARG A 97 26.83 -27.76 -13.09
N HIS A 98 27.12 -28.61 -14.07
CA HIS A 98 28.48 -28.78 -14.55
C HIS A 98 29.04 -27.47 -15.10
N ALA A 99 28.19 -26.62 -15.69
CA ALA A 99 28.57 -25.27 -16.14
C ALA A 99 29.00 -24.33 -15.00
N VAL A 100 28.63 -24.61 -13.75
CA VAL A 100 29.12 -23.88 -12.56
C VAL A 100 30.13 -24.69 -11.73
N GLY A 101 30.64 -25.80 -12.28
CA GLY A 101 31.66 -26.65 -11.63
C GLY A 101 31.12 -27.60 -10.56
N SER A 102 29.80 -27.74 -10.41
CA SER A 102 29.19 -28.70 -9.48
C SER A 102 29.24 -30.11 -10.04
N LEU A 103 29.69 -31.08 -9.24
CA LEU A 103 29.89 -32.47 -9.65
C LEU A 103 28.83 -33.43 -9.07
N ARG A 104 28.23 -33.08 -7.93
CA ARG A 104 27.23 -33.93 -7.27
C ARG A 104 25.82 -33.41 -7.49
N ALA A 105 24.85 -34.32 -7.50
CA ALA A 105 23.43 -33.99 -7.68
C ALA A 105 22.77 -33.29 -6.47
N ASP A 106 23.38 -33.34 -5.30
CA ASP A 106 22.84 -32.83 -4.03
C ASP A 106 23.46 -31.49 -3.60
N GLU A 107 24.52 -31.02 -4.29
CA GLU A 107 25.16 -29.74 -3.99
C GLU A 107 24.20 -28.55 -4.21
N ASN A 108 24.10 -27.69 -3.20
CA ASN A 108 23.26 -26.49 -3.24
C ASN A 108 24.01 -25.31 -3.88
N VAL A 109 24.13 -25.34 -5.22
CA VAL A 109 24.81 -24.28 -6.01
C VAL A 109 23.80 -23.54 -6.87
N ASP A 110 23.95 -22.22 -6.98
CA ASP A 110 23.20 -21.40 -7.93
C ASP A 110 23.73 -21.66 -9.35
N VAL A 111 22.86 -22.17 -10.22
CA VAL A 111 23.20 -22.56 -11.59
C VAL A 111 23.13 -21.40 -12.58
N ILE A 112 22.46 -20.31 -12.20
CA ILE A 112 22.20 -19.17 -13.10
C ILE A 112 23.49 -18.58 -13.70
N PRO A 113 24.58 -18.36 -12.94
CA PRO A 113 25.81 -17.81 -13.49
C PRO A 113 26.46 -18.63 -14.61
N GLY A 114 26.23 -19.96 -14.63
CA GLY A 114 26.80 -20.86 -15.64
C GLY A 114 25.96 -21.01 -16.90
N LEU A 115 24.70 -20.54 -16.93
CA LEU A 115 23.79 -20.81 -18.05
C LEU A 115 24.23 -20.13 -19.35
N ALA A 116 24.80 -18.92 -19.28
CA ALA A 116 25.31 -18.24 -20.47
C ALA A 116 26.53 -18.97 -21.06
N THR A 117 27.40 -19.52 -20.21
CA THR A 117 28.53 -20.36 -20.63
C THR A 117 28.05 -21.65 -21.27
N LEU A 118 27.05 -22.32 -20.67
CA LEU A 118 26.45 -23.50 -21.26
C LEU A 118 25.87 -23.21 -22.65
N LEU A 119 25.15 -22.09 -22.82
CA LEU A 119 24.60 -21.70 -24.12
C LEU A 119 25.67 -21.28 -25.14
N ALA A 120 26.91 -21.00 -24.72
CA ALA A 120 28.01 -20.84 -25.66
C ALA A 120 28.40 -22.18 -26.31
N GLU A 121 28.26 -23.28 -25.56
CA GLU A 121 28.65 -24.64 -25.96
C GLU A 121 27.50 -25.46 -26.57
N ASP A 122 26.29 -25.36 -26.02
CA ASP A 122 25.12 -26.15 -26.38
C ASP A 122 23.87 -25.26 -26.53
N ARG A 123 23.48 -25.01 -27.77
CA ARG A 123 22.28 -24.26 -28.15
C ARG A 123 21.19 -25.15 -28.75
N ALA A 124 21.18 -26.44 -28.42
CA ALA A 124 20.10 -27.31 -28.85
C ALA A 124 18.74 -26.71 -28.39
N PRO A 125 17.66 -26.82 -29.20
CA PRO A 125 16.37 -26.21 -28.87
C PRO A 125 15.84 -26.57 -27.47
N MET A 126 16.08 -27.80 -27.03
CA MET A 126 15.72 -28.23 -25.67
C MET A 126 16.57 -27.53 -24.60
N THR A 127 17.88 -27.39 -24.79
CA THR A 127 18.77 -26.69 -23.86
C THR A 127 18.32 -25.25 -23.68
N VAL A 128 18.07 -24.53 -24.78
CA VAL A 128 17.55 -23.15 -24.76
C VAL A 128 16.21 -23.09 -24.01
N ALA A 129 15.27 -23.98 -24.33
CA ALA A 129 13.94 -23.99 -23.71
C ALA A 129 13.96 -24.33 -22.21
N LEU A 130 14.89 -25.17 -21.74
CA LEU A 130 15.04 -25.48 -20.31
C LEU A 130 15.78 -24.35 -19.58
N VAL A 131 16.74 -23.68 -20.22
CA VAL A 131 17.39 -22.48 -19.68
C VAL A 131 16.37 -21.35 -19.51
N GLU A 132 15.56 -21.08 -20.52
CA GLU A 132 14.49 -20.08 -20.45
C GLU A 132 13.57 -20.33 -19.24
N ARG A 133 13.05 -21.55 -19.11
CA ARG A 133 12.21 -21.96 -17.97
C ARG A 133 12.92 -21.78 -16.63
N ARG A 134 14.22 -22.09 -16.56
CA ARG A 134 14.99 -21.94 -15.32
C ARG A 134 15.19 -20.48 -14.92
N LEU A 135 15.38 -19.60 -15.89
CA LEU A 135 15.52 -18.15 -15.69
C LEU A 135 14.19 -17.54 -15.25
N LEU A 136 13.08 -17.86 -15.91
CA LEU A 136 11.74 -17.42 -15.49
C LEU A 136 11.38 -17.94 -14.09
N ALA A 137 11.68 -19.21 -13.81
CA ALA A 137 11.51 -19.76 -12.47
C ALA A 137 12.35 -19.01 -11.42
N ARG A 138 13.52 -18.47 -11.77
CA ARG A 138 14.31 -17.63 -10.85
C ARG A 138 13.54 -16.35 -10.48
N SER A 139 13.03 -15.64 -11.47
CA SER A 139 12.26 -14.41 -11.27
C SER A 139 11.00 -14.67 -10.43
N LEU A 140 10.23 -15.71 -10.74
CA LEU A 140 9.02 -16.08 -9.99
C LEU A 140 9.31 -16.42 -8.53
N VAL A 141 10.42 -17.11 -8.25
CA VAL A 141 10.84 -17.42 -6.89
C VAL A 141 11.28 -16.16 -6.13
N ASP A 142 11.95 -15.23 -6.80
CA ASP A 142 12.42 -14.00 -6.19
C ASP A 142 11.25 -13.01 -5.91
N MET A 143 10.17 -13.06 -6.70
CA MET A 143 8.90 -12.37 -6.40
C MET A 143 8.26 -12.88 -5.09
N ALA A 144 8.38 -14.18 -4.80
CA ALA A 144 7.93 -14.81 -3.56
C ALA A 144 6.47 -14.49 -3.16
N SER A 145 5.56 -14.39 -4.15
CA SER A 145 4.14 -14.09 -3.94
C SER A 145 3.24 -15.30 -4.25
N ILE A 146 2.02 -15.27 -3.73
CA ILE A 146 1.01 -16.30 -4.06
C ILE A 146 0.60 -16.28 -5.53
N ASP A 147 0.68 -15.13 -6.20
CA ASP A 147 0.31 -14.98 -7.61
C ASP A 147 1.36 -15.63 -8.52
N ALA A 148 2.65 -15.40 -8.22
CA ALA A 148 3.75 -16.04 -8.95
C ALA A 148 3.82 -17.57 -8.75
N ALA A 149 3.21 -18.09 -7.67
CA ALA A 149 3.26 -19.50 -7.34
C ALA A 149 2.68 -20.39 -8.44
N THR A 150 1.55 -19.99 -9.04
CA THR A 150 0.88 -20.80 -10.08
C THR A 150 1.74 -20.95 -11.33
N ALA A 151 2.27 -19.84 -11.86
CA ALA A 151 3.15 -19.85 -13.02
C ALA A 151 4.41 -20.72 -12.78
N LEU A 152 4.97 -20.65 -11.57
CA LEU A 152 6.09 -21.49 -11.18
C LEU A 152 5.70 -22.98 -11.16
N GLY A 153 4.52 -23.30 -10.61
CA GLY A 153 3.92 -24.63 -10.64
C GLY A 153 3.78 -25.19 -12.04
N ASP A 154 3.32 -24.37 -12.98
CA ASP A 154 3.16 -24.75 -14.38
C ASP A 154 4.51 -25.02 -15.08
N ILE A 155 5.56 -24.26 -14.76
CA ILE A 155 6.92 -24.57 -15.21
C ILE A 155 7.35 -25.95 -14.70
N ILE A 156 7.15 -26.24 -13.41
CA ILE A 156 7.54 -27.51 -12.81
C ILE A 156 6.70 -28.66 -13.38
N ALA A 157 5.44 -28.42 -13.68
CA ALA A 157 4.51 -29.39 -14.26
C ALA A 157 4.92 -29.85 -15.66
N THR A 158 5.81 -29.12 -16.36
CA THR A 158 6.38 -29.57 -17.64
C THR A 158 7.14 -30.89 -17.49
N ASP A 159 7.91 -31.05 -16.41
CA ASP A 159 8.56 -32.31 -16.02
C ASP A 159 8.93 -32.32 -14.52
N PRO A 160 8.01 -32.77 -13.64
CA PRO A 160 8.25 -32.76 -12.19
C PRO A 160 9.46 -33.61 -11.76
N ARG A 161 9.89 -34.60 -12.56
CA ARG A 161 11.03 -35.45 -12.25
C ARG A 161 12.34 -34.72 -12.54
N ALA A 162 12.43 -34.07 -13.70
CA ALA A 162 13.59 -33.28 -14.08
C ALA A 162 13.81 -32.07 -13.14
N TRP A 163 12.73 -31.40 -12.75
CA TRP A 163 12.77 -30.23 -11.86
C TRP A 163 12.96 -30.54 -10.37
N ARG A 164 12.95 -31.81 -9.96
CA ARG A 164 12.96 -32.21 -8.54
C ARG A 164 14.07 -31.55 -7.71
N TRP A 165 15.29 -31.49 -8.23
CA TRP A 165 16.43 -30.92 -7.48
C TRP A 165 16.44 -29.40 -7.46
N GLU A 166 15.91 -28.75 -8.50
CA GLU A 166 15.71 -27.29 -8.50
C GLU A 166 14.63 -26.91 -7.49
N TRP A 167 13.53 -27.67 -7.43
CA TRP A 167 12.49 -27.52 -6.42
C TRP A 167 13.03 -27.59 -5.00
N ARG A 168 13.85 -28.61 -4.68
CA ARG A 168 14.48 -28.74 -3.35
C ARG A 168 15.32 -27.54 -2.98
N ARG A 169 16.15 -27.07 -3.92
CA ARG A 169 17.02 -25.89 -3.71
C ARG A 169 16.21 -24.62 -3.48
N MET A 170 15.14 -24.44 -4.24
CA MET A 170 14.21 -23.32 -4.03
C MET A 170 13.63 -23.32 -2.62
N VAL A 171 13.12 -24.48 -2.15
CA VAL A 171 12.57 -24.62 -0.80
C VAL A 171 13.63 -24.29 0.24
N TRP A 172 14.84 -24.83 0.13
CA TRP A 172 15.92 -24.53 1.07
C TRP A 172 16.41 -23.08 1.03
N ARG A 173 16.38 -22.44 -0.13
CA ARG A 173 16.81 -21.04 -0.29
C ARG A 173 15.80 -20.05 0.30
N LEU A 174 14.51 -20.31 0.09
CA LEU A 174 13.45 -19.44 0.58
C LEU A 174 13.08 -19.74 2.04
N ASP A 175 13.33 -20.96 2.51
CA ASP A 175 12.98 -21.41 3.86
C ASP A 175 11.50 -21.09 4.17
N ASN A 176 11.20 -20.47 5.32
CA ASN A 176 9.83 -20.09 5.70
C ASN A 176 9.12 -19.21 4.67
N ARG A 177 9.86 -18.44 3.86
CA ARG A 177 9.28 -17.59 2.80
C ARG A 177 8.67 -18.39 1.65
N ALA A 178 9.00 -19.68 1.53
CA ALA A 178 8.37 -20.54 0.52
C ALA A 178 6.94 -20.93 0.90
N LEU A 179 6.54 -20.85 2.17
CA LEU A 179 5.27 -21.40 2.65
C LEU A 179 4.04 -20.89 1.90
N PRO A 180 3.85 -19.58 1.65
CA PRO A 180 2.67 -19.10 0.92
C PRO A 180 2.56 -19.73 -0.47
N MET A 181 3.68 -19.81 -1.20
CA MET A 181 3.74 -20.46 -2.51
C MET A 181 3.43 -21.96 -2.43
N LEU A 182 4.04 -22.65 -1.46
CA LEU A 182 3.87 -24.09 -1.28
C LEU A 182 2.42 -24.45 -0.93
N LEU A 183 1.76 -23.63 -0.10
CA LEU A 183 0.34 -23.78 0.22
C LEU A 183 -0.51 -23.64 -1.05
N THR A 184 -0.33 -22.57 -1.83
CA THR A 184 -1.04 -22.38 -3.10
C THR A 184 -0.85 -23.57 -4.05
N LEU A 185 0.38 -24.08 -4.15
CA LEU A 185 0.73 -25.20 -5.02
C LEU A 185 0.21 -26.56 -4.53
N GLU A 186 -0.29 -26.67 -3.30
CA GLU A 186 -0.94 -27.90 -2.83
C GLU A 186 -2.22 -28.23 -3.63
N ASN A 187 -2.89 -27.21 -4.17
CA ASN A 187 -4.08 -27.36 -5.02
C ASN A 187 -3.78 -27.32 -6.53
N HIS A 188 -2.51 -27.38 -6.93
CA HIS A 188 -2.12 -27.35 -8.33
C HIS A 188 -2.71 -28.53 -9.13
N SER A 189 -3.00 -28.34 -10.42
CA SER A 189 -3.62 -29.37 -11.28
C SER A 189 -2.74 -30.62 -11.45
N ASP A 190 -1.42 -30.43 -11.55
CA ASP A 190 -0.44 -31.51 -11.66
C ASP A 190 -0.14 -32.21 -10.31
N GLY A 191 -0.19 -33.55 -10.30
CA GLY A 191 0.02 -34.35 -9.09
C GLY A 191 1.47 -34.40 -8.61
N GLY A 192 2.45 -34.21 -9.50
CA GLY A 192 3.86 -34.09 -9.16
C GLY A 192 4.15 -32.81 -8.39
N VAL A 193 3.62 -31.68 -8.87
CA VAL A 193 3.70 -30.38 -8.19
C VAL A 193 3.05 -30.45 -6.80
N ARG A 194 1.84 -31.02 -6.67
CA ARG A 194 1.20 -31.21 -5.35
C ARG A 194 2.04 -32.04 -4.38
N ARG A 195 2.70 -33.10 -4.86
CA ARG A 195 3.60 -33.91 -4.02
C ARG A 195 4.85 -33.13 -3.61
N GLY A 196 5.40 -32.32 -4.52
CA GLY A 196 6.52 -31.41 -4.25
C GLY A 196 6.16 -30.37 -3.18
N ALA A 197 5.00 -29.72 -3.31
CA ALA A 197 4.43 -28.79 -2.34
C ALA A 197 4.36 -29.39 -0.93
N ARG A 198 3.70 -30.55 -0.80
CA ARG A 198 3.58 -31.26 0.48
C ARG A 198 4.93 -31.70 1.05
N TRP A 199 5.88 -32.10 0.20
CA TRP A 199 7.24 -32.39 0.66
C TRP A 199 7.91 -31.12 1.20
N GLY A 200 7.85 -30.01 0.48
CA GLY A 200 8.47 -28.75 0.89
C GLY A 200 7.91 -28.22 2.21
N MET A 201 6.59 -28.30 2.41
CA MET A 201 5.98 -27.89 3.70
C MET A 201 6.44 -28.77 4.87
N ARG A 202 6.62 -30.07 4.66
CA ARG A 202 7.17 -30.97 5.69
C ARG A 202 8.65 -30.72 5.96
N GLU A 203 9.41 -30.39 4.92
CA GLU A 203 10.83 -30.05 5.03
C GLU A 203 11.04 -28.80 5.89
N ILE A 204 10.22 -27.76 5.67
CA ILE A 204 10.25 -26.52 6.49
C ILE A 204 9.75 -26.79 7.92
N GLY A 205 8.90 -27.81 8.12
CA GLY A 205 8.37 -28.18 9.43
C GLY A 205 7.27 -27.25 9.96
N LEU A 206 6.68 -26.42 9.09
CA LEU A 206 5.61 -25.47 9.42
C LEU A 206 4.28 -25.85 8.74
N THR A 207 3.82 -27.07 9.03
CA THR A 207 2.53 -27.59 8.51
C THR A 207 1.33 -27.15 9.33
N ASN A 208 1.53 -26.75 10.59
CA ASN A 208 0.46 -26.29 11.47
C ASN A 208 0.22 -24.77 11.26
N PRO A 209 -1.01 -24.33 10.92
CA PRO A 209 -1.29 -22.91 10.69
C PRO A 209 -0.97 -22.00 11.86
N GLY A 210 -1.24 -22.44 13.09
CA GLY A 210 -0.97 -21.67 14.30
C GLY A 210 0.52 -21.42 14.55
N ARG A 211 1.38 -22.37 14.15
CA ARG A 211 2.84 -22.19 14.19
C ARG A 211 3.35 -21.38 13.00
N ALA A 212 2.79 -21.59 11.81
CA ALA A 212 3.23 -20.91 10.59
C ALA A 212 3.02 -19.39 10.66
N VAL A 213 1.97 -18.91 11.35
CA VAL A 213 1.72 -17.47 11.54
C VAL A 213 2.61 -16.81 12.60
N GLN A 214 3.41 -17.57 13.34
CA GLN A 214 4.36 -17.03 14.32
C GLN A 214 5.62 -16.54 13.60
N THR A 215 5.49 -15.42 12.89
CA THR A 215 6.58 -14.76 12.16
C THR A 215 6.63 -13.28 12.53
N ASP A 216 7.85 -12.75 12.64
CA ASP A 216 8.08 -11.32 12.86
C ASP A 216 7.96 -10.52 11.54
N ASP A 217 8.02 -11.19 10.40
CA ASP A 217 7.84 -10.57 9.08
C ASP A 217 6.35 -10.41 8.76
N MET A 218 5.86 -9.17 8.92
CA MET A 218 4.46 -8.81 8.65
C MET A 218 4.06 -8.95 7.18
N ARG A 219 5.01 -8.85 6.24
CA ARG A 219 4.72 -9.08 4.81
C ARG A 219 4.50 -10.56 4.56
N LEU A 220 5.39 -11.40 5.08
CA LEU A 220 5.24 -12.86 5.02
C LEU A 220 3.93 -13.31 5.70
N LEU A 221 3.60 -12.75 6.87
CA LEU A 221 2.34 -13.04 7.55
C LEU A 221 1.12 -12.70 6.67
N ALA A 222 1.11 -11.52 6.04
CA ALA A 222 0.03 -11.13 5.15
C ALA A 222 -0.10 -12.07 3.94
N GLU A 223 1.00 -12.45 3.31
CA GLU A 223 1.01 -13.42 2.20
C GLU A 223 0.55 -14.81 2.64
N LEU A 224 0.94 -15.25 3.85
CA LEU A 224 0.52 -16.53 4.41
C LEU A 224 -0.99 -16.58 4.67
N LEU A 225 -1.56 -15.51 5.24
CA LEU A 225 -3.00 -15.38 5.47
C LEU A 225 -3.78 -15.40 4.14
N ARG A 226 -3.25 -14.72 3.11
CA ARG A 226 -3.82 -14.79 1.76
C ARG A 226 -3.74 -16.20 1.19
N ALA A 227 -2.60 -16.88 1.31
CA ALA A 227 -2.44 -18.25 0.85
C ALA A 227 -3.51 -19.18 1.46
N TYR A 228 -3.74 -19.10 2.78
CA TYR A 228 -4.80 -19.86 3.46
C TYR A 228 -6.20 -19.57 2.91
N GLY A 229 -6.50 -18.29 2.64
CA GLY A 229 -7.75 -17.87 2.01
C GLY A 229 -7.90 -18.39 0.58
N THR A 230 -6.83 -18.33 -0.23
CA THR A 230 -6.78 -18.80 -1.62
C THR A 230 -7.10 -20.29 -1.71
N VAL A 231 -6.45 -21.11 -0.87
CA VAL A 231 -6.71 -22.56 -0.86
C VAL A 231 -7.93 -22.95 -0.03
N ARG A 232 -8.55 -21.99 0.67
CA ARG A 232 -9.65 -22.20 1.62
C ARG A 232 -9.33 -23.28 2.65
N GLN A 233 -8.17 -23.20 3.30
CA GLN A 233 -7.75 -24.18 4.30
C GLN A 233 -8.59 -24.05 5.59
N MET A 234 -9.46 -25.02 5.87
CA MET A 234 -10.46 -24.90 6.95
C MET A 234 -9.87 -24.96 8.36
N ASP A 235 -8.77 -25.68 8.54
CA ASP A 235 -8.01 -25.75 9.80
C ASP A 235 -7.32 -24.42 10.15
N ALA A 236 -6.94 -23.62 9.15
CA ALA A 236 -6.37 -22.29 9.33
C ALA A 236 -7.42 -21.20 9.62
N MET A 237 -8.70 -21.47 9.37
CA MET A 237 -9.77 -20.46 9.41
C MET A 237 -9.87 -19.72 10.75
N ARG A 238 -9.76 -20.43 11.89
CA ARG A 238 -9.77 -19.80 13.22
C ARG A 238 -8.59 -18.85 13.40
N VAL A 239 -7.41 -19.25 12.94
CA VAL A 239 -6.19 -18.44 13.00
C VAL A 239 -6.36 -17.20 12.14
N VAL A 240 -6.81 -17.36 10.88
CA VAL A 240 -7.04 -16.25 9.95
C VAL A 240 -8.03 -15.23 10.52
N VAL A 241 -9.18 -15.68 11.03
CA VAL A 241 -10.19 -14.78 11.62
C VAL A 241 -9.63 -14.05 12.83
N GLY A 242 -8.71 -14.65 13.59
CA GLY A 242 -8.01 -13.98 14.70
C GLY A 242 -7.19 -12.76 14.28
N PHE A 243 -6.81 -12.62 13.01
CA PHE A 243 -6.02 -11.49 12.50
C PHE A 243 -6.87 -10.35 11.87
N VAL A 244 -8.20 -10.47 11.80
CA VAL A 244 -9.04 -9.43 11.17
C VAL A 244 -9.04 -8.09 11.93
N THR A 245 -8.61 -8.13 13.19
CA THR A 245 -8.46 -7.00 14.13
C THR A 245 -6.99 -6.71 14.47
N HIS A 246 -6.03 -7.16 13.67
CA HIS A 246 -4.61 -6.89 13.91
C HIS A 246 -4.27 -5.39 13.83
N ASP A 247 -3.19 -4.87 14.42
CA ASP A 247 -2.89 -3.41 14.35
C ASP A 247 -2.33 -2.96 12.99
N ARG A 248 -1.59 -3.84 12.32
CA ARG A 248 -1.03 -3.56 10.99
C ARG A 248 -2.09 -3.72 9.91
N ALA A 249 -2.32 -2.67 9.13
CA ALA A 249 -3.31 -2.64 8.05
C ALA A 249 -3.09 -3.75 7.01
N GLN A 250 -1.84 -4.01 6.61
CA GLN A 250 -1.49 -5.06 5.64
C GLN A 250 -1.98 -6.44 6.09
N VAL A 251 -1.73 -6.80 7.36
CA VAL A 251 -2.13 -8.09 7.95
C VAL A 251 -3.65 -8.16 8.12
N ARG A 252 -4.29 -7.08 8.62
CA ARG A 252 -5.76 -7.03 8.71
C ARG A 252 -6.42 -7.25 7.37
N ASN A 253 -5.99 -6.51 6.35
CA ASN A 253 -6.63 -6.55 5.04
C ASN A 253 -6.47 -7.93 4.41
N ALA A 254 -5.30 -8.57 4.55
CA ALA A 254 -5.08 -9.95 4.16
C ALA A 254 -6.01 -10.93 4.90
N ALA A 255 -6.14 -10.79 6.23
CA ALA A 255 -7.03 -11.61 7.04
C ALA A 255 -8.51 -11.44 6.66
N ARG A 256 -8.96 -10.20 6.44
CA ARG A 256 -10.34 -9.87 6.05
C ARG A 256 -10.66 -10.47 4.67
N TRP A 257 -9.76 -10.27 3.70
CA TRP A 257 -9.87 -10.88 2.38
C TRP A 257 -9.94 -12.41 2.45
N ALA A 258 -9.07 -13.03 3.26
CA ALA A 258 -9.07 -14.49 3.44
C ALA A 258 -10.35 -14.98 4.14
N THR A 259 -10.86 -14.22 5.10
CA THR A 259 -12.13 -14.49 5.80
C THR A 259 -13.31 -14.51 4.84
N GLU A 260 -13.36 -13.57 3.89
CA GLU A 260 -14.38 -13.55 2.84
C GLU A 260 -14.34 -14.80 1.94
N ARG A 261 -13.14 -15.38 1.71
CA ARG A 261 -12.99 -16.63 0.94
C ARG A 261 -13.54 -17.85 1.67
N TYR A 262 -13.54 -17.85 3.01
CA TYR A 262 -14.21 -18.87 3.81
C TYR A 262 -15.74 -18.68 3.82
N GLY A 263 -16.21 -17.43 3.73
CA GLY A 263 -17.62 -17.07 3.64
C GLY A 263 -18.43 -17.63 4.81
N ARG A 264 -19.53 -18.33 4.51
CA ARG A 264 -20.44 -18.93 5.51
C ARG A 264 -19.74 -19.82 6.54
N ASN A 265 -18.62 -20.46 6.18
CA ASN A 265 -17.90 -21.34 7.10
C ASN A 265 -17.27 -20.59 8.29
N ALA A 266 -16.99 -19.30 8.14
CA ALA A 266 -16.36 -18.48 9.17
C ALA A 266 -17.35 -17.88 10.19
N ILE A 267 -18.66 -18.11 10.05
CA ILE A 267 -19.69 -17.43 10.86
C ILE A 267 -19.47 -17.58 12.37
N TRP A 268 -19.11 -18.77 12.84
CA TRP A 268 -18.91 -19.03 14.28
C TRP A 268 -17.71 -18.26 14.82
N GLN A 269 -16.62 -18.24 14.06
CA GLN A 269 -15.38 -17.55 14.39
C GLN A 269 -15.57 -16.04 14.37
N LEU A 270 -16.36 -15.53 13.42
CA LEU A 270 -16.73 -14.11 13.34
C LEU A 270 -17.56 -13.67 14.55
N ARG A 271 -18.57 -14.46 14.93
CA ARG A 271 -19.42 -14.19 16.11
C ARG A 271 -18.62 -14.24 17.41
N GLU A 272 -17.69 -15.19 17.51
CA GLU A 272 -16.78 -15.28 18.65
C GLU A 272 -15.82 -14.08 18.70
N GLY A 273 -15.24 -13.69 17.57
CA GLY A 273 -14.40 -12.49 17.46
C GLY A 273 -15.16 -11.21 17.85
N TYR A 274 -16.42 -11.08 17.42
CA TYR A 274 -17.29 -9.98 17.81
C TYR A 274 -17.55 -9.94 19.31
N ARG A 275 -17.83 -11.08 19.93
CA ARG A 275 -18.03 -11.19 21.38
C ARG A 275 -16.77 -10.83 22.15
N ASN A 276 -15.62 -11.32 21.72
CA ASN A 276 -14.34 -11.03 22.37
C ASN A 276 -13.97 -9.55 22.30
N LEU A 277 -14.32 -8.88 21.21
CA LEU A 277 -14.05 -7.45 21.03
C LEU A 277 -15.03 -6.55 21.77
N THR A 278 -16.33 -6.85 21.71
CA THR A 278 -17.40 -5.96 22.19
C THR A 278 -17.98 -6.36 23.55
N GLY A 279 -17.65 -7.55 24.05
CA GLY A 279 -18.28 -8.17 25.22
C GLY A 279 -19.70 -8.70 24.97
N SER A 280 -20.33 -8.37 23.84
CA SER A 280 -21.72 -8.72 23.54
C SER A 280 -21.84 -9.77 22.45
N ARG A 281 -22.90 -10.58 22.47
CA ARG A 281 -23.16 -11.53 21.37
C ARG A 281 -23.56 -10.76 20.11
N ALA A 282 -22.97 -11.13 18.97
CA ALA A 282 -23.47 -10.69 17.67
C ALA A 282 -24.90 -11.23 17.47
N ASP A 283 -25.74 -10.45 16.80
CA ASP A 283 -27.09 -10.86 16.44
C ASP A 283 -27.06 -12.15 15.60
N GLU A 284 -27.77 -13.17 16.08
CA GLU A 284 -27.78 -14.50 15.48
C GLU A 284 -28.55 -14.57 14.16
N SER A 285 -29.41 -13.57 13.88
CA SER A 285 -30.12 -13.44 12.62
C SER A 285 -29.22 -12.95 11.48
N LEU A 286 -28.08 -12.33 11.80
CA LEU A 286 -27.15 -11.83 10.80
C LEU A 286 -26.42 -12.96 10.09
N GLY A 287 -26.34 -12.83 8.76
CA GLY A 287 -25.45 -13.63 7.92
C GLY A 287 -23.96 -13.33 8.19
N TRP A 288 -23.08 -14.08 7.54
CA TRP A 288 -21.64 -13.95 7.76
C TRP A 288 -21.08 -12.61 7.26
N GLU A 289 -21.60 -12.08 6.14
CA GLU A 289 -21.18 -10.78 5.60
C GLU A 289 -21.49 -9.65 6.59
N ALA A 290 -22.73 -9.62 7.10
CA ALA A 290 -23.17 -8.60 8.04
C ALA A 290 -22.45 -8.73 9.39
N THR A 291 -22.22 -9.95 9.87
CA THR A 291 -21.45 -10.20 11.10
C THR A 291 -20.00 -9.75 10.95
N ALA A 292 -19.35 -10.06 9.82
CA ALA A 292 -17.99 -9.61 9.52
C ALA A 292 -17.91 -8.08 9.45
N ALA A 293 -18.85 -7.43 8.74
CA ALA A 293 -18.90 -5.98 8.66
C ALA A 293 -19.10 -5.32 10.03
N ALA A 294 -19.96 -5.90 10.88
CA ALA A 294 -20.17 -5.41 12.24
C ALA A 294 -18.90 -5.53 13.11
N LEU A 295 -18.21 -6.67 13.03
CA LEU A 295 -16.92 -6.89 13.70
C LEU A 295 -15.86 -5.88 13.23
N TYR A 296 -15.70 -5.73 11.91
CA TYR A 296 -14.69 -4.83 11.35
C TYR A 296 -14.96 -3.39 11.73
N ARG A 297 -16.23 -2.97 11.71
CA ARG A 297 -16.64 -1.62 12.10
C ARG A 297 -16.37 -1.35 13.58
N ALA A 298 -16.80 -2.25 14.46
CA ALA A 298 -16.57 -2.11 15.91
C ALA A 298 -15.08 -1.97 16.23
N HIS A 299 -14.24 -2.76 15.56
CA HIS A 299 -12.79 -2.67 15.71
C HIS A 299 -12.24 -1.34 15.18
N ASP A 300 -12.62 -0.95 13.97
CA ASP A 300 -12.09 0.24 13.32
C ASP A 300 -12.54 1.52 14.05
N GLU A 301 -13.75 1.53 14.64
CA GLU A 301 -14.23 2.59 15.53
C GLU A 301 -13.40 2.67 16.81
N ALA A 302 -13.22 1.57 17.52
CA ALA A 302 -12.42 1.53 18.75
C ALA A 302 -10.97 1.98 18.49
N ARG A 303 -10.36 1.48 17.40
CA ARG A 303 -8.99 1.83 17.01
C ARG A 303 -8.83 3.30 16.62
N LEU A 304 -9.82 3.89 15.95
CA LEU A 304 -9.75 5.27 15.46
C LEU A 304 -10.26 6.30 16.47
N ALA A 305 -10.95 5.89 17.54
CA ALA A 305 -11.50 6.83 18.54
C ALA A 305 -10.44 7.81 19.09
N PRO A 306 -9.25 7.36 19.58
CA PRO A 306 -8.24 8.30 20.07
C PRO A 306 -7.72 9.25 18.98
N VAL A 307 -7.67 8.80 17.73
CA VAL A 307 -7.23 9.63 16.59
C VAL A 307 -8.28 10.68 16.24
N ARG A 308 -9.58 10.34 16.36
CA ARG A 308 -10.69 11.28 16.16
C ARG A 308 -10.69 12.38 17.21
N ASP A 309 -10.41 12.07 18.47
CA ASP A 309 -10.31 13.09 19.53
C ASP A 309 -9.19 14.11 19.23
N VAL A 310 -8.03 13.62 18.76
CA VAL A 310 -6.92 14.49 18.35
C VAL A 310 -7.29 15.32 17.12
N LEU A 311 -8.03 14.74 16.17
CA LEU A 311 -8.52 15.44 14.98
C LEU A 311 -9.47 16.58 15.35
N GLU A 312 -10.46 16.32 16.21
CA GLU A 312 -11.41 17.33 16.67
C GLU A 312 -10.72 18.45 17.45
N ALA A 313 -9.75 18.13 18.30
CA ALA A 313 -8.92 19.15 18.95
C ALA A 313 -8.14 20.01 17.93
N GLY A 314 -7.63 19.40 16.86
CA GLY A 314 -7.00 20.12 15.76
C GLY A 314 -7.96 21.04 15.00
N ARG A 315 -9.21 20.62 14.80
CA ARG A 315 -10.27 21.45 14.18
C ARG A 315 -10.64 22.63 15.07
N ALA A 316 -10.82 22.40 16.36
CA ALA A 316 -11.08 23.46 17.32
C ALA A 316 -9.94 24.50 17.31
N ALA A 317 -8.68 24.07 17.24
CA ALA A 317 -7.54 24.96 17.11
C ALA A 317 -7.54 25.74 15.78
N LEU A 318 -7.94 25.12 14.67
CA LEU A 318 -8.13 25.81 13.38
C LEU A 318 -9.18 26.91 13.49
N VAL A 319 -10.34 26.61 14.08
CA VAL A 319 -11.44 27.56 14.28
C VAL A 319 -11.01 28.71 15.20
N ALA A 320 -10.21 28.43 16.23
CA ALA A 320 -9.64 29.44 17.12
C ALA A 320 -8.50 30.26 16.49
N GLY A 321 -8.04 29.91 15.28
CA GLY A 321 -6.92 30.56 14.60
C GLY A 321 -5.54 30.17 15.15
N ASP A 322 -5.46 29.21 16.09
CA ASP A 322 -4.22 28.65 16.60
C ASP A 322 -3.66 27.60 15.61
N LEU A 323 -3.02 28.11 14.56
CA LEU A 323 -2.49 27.29 13.49
C LEU A 323 -1.30 26.41 13.93
N ASP A 324 -0.60 26.76 15.02
CA ASP A 324 0.54 25.98 15.51
C ASP A 324 0.07 24.74 16.27
N THR A 325 -0.93 24.90 17.15
CA THR A 325 -1.59 23.75 17.80
C THR A 325 -2.31 22.88 16.78
N MET A 326 -3.03 23.48 15.83
CA MET A 326 -3.68 22.74 14.74
C MET A 326 -2.66 21.90 13.97
N ARG A 327 -1.52 22.49 13.58
CA ARG A 327 -0.45 21.78 12.87
C ARG A 327 0.02 20.56 13.65
N ALA A 328 0.33 20.75 14.94
CA ALA A 328 0.83 19.67 15.79
C ALA A 328 -0.18 18.50 15.89
N LYS A 329 -1.47 18.82 16.05
CA LYS A 329 -2.54 17.81 16.12
C LYS A 329 -2.76 17.10 14.79
N TYR A 330 -2.78 17.83 13.67
CA TYR A 330 -2.95 17.22 12.34
C TYR A 330 -1.75 16.36 11.93
N ASP A 331 -0.53 16.78 12.27
CA ASP A 331 0.68 15.98 12.07
C ASP A 331 0.63 14.69 12.91
N ALA A 332 0.16 14.77 14.15
CA ALA A 332 -0.04 13.58 15.01
C ALA A 332 -1.09 12.62 14.45
N VAL A 333 -2.21 13.13 13.93
CA VAL A 333 -3.26 12.32 13.27
C VAL A 333 -2.68 11.57 12.07
N LEU A 334 -1.95 12.26 11.18
CA LEU A 334 -1.37 11.65 9.98
C LEU A 334 -0.25 10.66 10.30
N ALA A 335 0.46 10.84 11.41
CA ALA A 335 1.46 9.88 11.88
C ALA A 335 0.81 8.60 12.44
N ALA A 336 -0.28 8.73 13.21
CA ALA A 336 -0.97 7.61 13.84
C ALA A 336 -1.88 6.84 12.86
N ALA A 337 -2.52 7.54 11.92
CA ALA A 337 -3.45 6.98 10.95
C ALA A 337 -3.22 7.58 9.54
N PRO A 338 -2.16 7.15 8.82
CA PRO A 338 -1.86 7.66 7.48
C PRO A 338 -2.97 7.39 6.46
N ASP A 339 -3.72 6.31 6.65
CA ASP A 339 -4.84 5.88 5.80
C ASP A 339 -6.21 6.34 6.34
N LEU A 340 -6.25 7.41 7.15
CA LEU A 340 -7.51 7.93 7.68
C LEU A 340 -8.48 8.28 6.52
N PRO A 341 -9.72 7.75 6.51
CA PRO A 341 -10.67 8.01 5.41
C PRO A 341 -10.94 9.50 5.17
N GLN A 342 -10.97 10.29 6.25
CA GLN A 342 -11.26 11.73 6.24
C GLN A 342 -10.00 12.61 6.15
N ARG A 343 -8.86 12.08 5.67
CA ARG A 343 -7.60 12.86 5.58
C ARG A 343 -7.72 14.14 4.75
N GLY A 344 -8.66 14.18 3.79
CA GLY A 344 -8.91 15.36 2.96
C GLY A 344 -9.41 16.56 3.77
N GLU A 345 -10.07 16.31 4.90
CA GLU A 345 -10.60 17.36 5.79
C GLU A 345 -9.49 18.14 6.52
N LEU A 346 -8.25 17.62 6.50
CA LEU A 346 -7.07 18.29 7.04
C LEU A 346 -6.50 19.37 6.09
N ALA A 347 -6.81 19.27 4.79
CA ALA A 347 -6.21 20.12 3.75
C ALA A 347 -6.44 21.62 3.97
N PRO A 348 -7.65 22.10 4.38
CA PRO A 348 -7.86 23.52 4.67
C PRO A 348 -6.93 24.08 5.76
N GLY A 349 -6.57 23.29 6.78
CA GLY A 349 -5.63 23.71 7.82
C GLY A 349 -4.23 23.96 7.28
N TYR A 350 -3.72 23.07 6.43
CA TYR A 350 -2.43 23.30 5.76
C TYR A 350 -2.49 24.46 4.77
N ALA A 351 -3.60 24.68 4.07
CA ALA A 351 -3.76 25.86 3.22
C ALA A 351 -3.74 27.17 4.04
N ALA A 352 -4.34 27.17 5.24
CA ALA A 352 -4.27 28.32 6.16
C ALA A 352 -2.83 28.60 6.65
N LEU A 353 -2.06 27.54 6.97
CA LEU A 353 -0.63 27.67 7.27
C LEU A 353 0.16 28.24 6.08
N ALA A 354 -0.17 27.83 4.86
CA ALA A 354 0.45 28.35 3.65
C ALA A 354 0.19 29.85 3.50
N ALA A 355 -1.06 30.29 3.65
CA ALA A 355 -1.43 31.72 3.59
C ALA A 355 -0.72 32.55 4.68
N ARG A 356 -0.57 32.02 5.90
CA ARG A 356 0.21 32.66 6.97
C ARG A 356 1.68 32.81 6.58
N ALA A 357 2.29 31.75 6.04
CA ALA A 357 3.68 31.77 5.59
C ALA A 357 3.90 32.77 4.44
N VAL A 358 2.96 32.87 3.49
CA VAL A 358 2.99 33.92 2.43
C VAL A 358 3.02 35.32 3.06
N THR A 359 2.17 35.56 4.08
CA THR A 359 2.11 36.86 4.77
C THR A 359 3.42 37.20 5.49
N ARG A 360 4.18 36.19 5.94
CA ARG A 360 5.49 36.34 6.59
C ARG A 360 6.66 36.39 5.59
N GLY A 361 6.41 36.23 4.30
CA GLY A 361 7.46 36.14 3.27
C GLY A 361 8.21 34.80 3.25
N GLU A 362 7.69 33.77 3.93
CA GLU A 362 8.29 32.44 4.06
C GLU A 362 7.93 31.55 2.85
N VAL A 363 8.37 31.93 1.65
CA VAL A 363 7.92 31.35 0.37
C VAL A 363 8.13 29.82 0.30
N THR A 364 9.28 29.33 0.78
CA THR A 364 9.58 27.89 0.77
C THR A 364 8.63 27.08 1.66
N GLU A 365 8.26 27.63 2.81
CA GLU A 365 7.35 26.97 3.75
C GLU A 365 5.90 27.03 3.23
N ALA A 366 5.47 28.18 2.70
CA ALA A 366 4.18 28.32 2.03
C ALA A 366 3.97 27.27 0.93
N ARG A 367 4.98 27.09 0.06
CA ARG A 367 4.94 26.09 -1.01
C ARG A 367 4.76 24.67 -0.46
N ARG A 368 5.49 24.30 0.60
CA ARG A 368 5.39 22.97 1.22
C ARG A 368 3.99 22.72 1.78
N PHE A 369 3.37 23.73 2.39
CA PHE A 369 2.02 23.61 2.93
C PHE A 369 0.95 23.49 1.84
N TYR A 370 1.00 24.29 0.78
CA TYR A 370 0.09 24.12 -0.37
C TYR A 370 0.24 22.73 -1.01
N GLN A 371 1.47 22.25 -1.22
CA GLN A 371 1.72 20.89 -1.72
C GLN A 371 1.13 19.82 -0.81
N ARG A 372 1.18 20.01 0.52
CA ARG A 372 0.58 19.07 1.47
C ARG A 372 -0.94 19.10 1.40
N ALA A 373 -1.56 20.28 1.34
CA ALA A 373 -3.00 20.42 1.17
C ALA A 373 -3.50 19.73 -0.11
N LEU A 374 -2.79 19.92 -1.23
CA LEU A 374 -3.12 19.30 -2.51
C LEU A 374 -2.95 17.79 -2.54
N ARG A 375 -1.95 17.24 -1.83
CA ARG A 375 -1.81 15.79 -1.68
C ARG A 375 -2.93 15.18 -0.83
N LEU A 376 -3.40 15.91 0.18
CA LEU A 376 -4.46 15.45 1.07
C LEU A 376 -5.84 15.51 0.40
N ALA A 377 -6.11 16.55 -0.38
CA ALA A 377 -7.40 16.77 -1.02
C ALA A 377 -7.25 17.36 -2.44
N PRO A 378 -6.84 16.53 -3.44
CA PRO A 378 -6.64 17.00 -4.81
C PRO A 378 -7.94 17.48 -5.48
N SER A 379 -9.08 16.92 -5.08
CA SER A 379 -10.42 17.24 -5.60
C SER A 379 -11.20 18.24 -4.74
N HIS A 380 -10.53 18.92 -3.79
CA HIS A 380 -11.20 19.92 -2.95
C HIS A 380 -11.68 21.12 -3.80
N GLN A 381 -12.79 21.75 -3.41
CA GLN A 381 -13.33 22.92 -4.13
C GLN A 381 -12.32 24.06 -4.30
N ASN A 382 -11.42 24.23 -3.32
CA ASN A 382 -10.36 25.25 -3.34
C ASN A 382 -9.02 24.74 -3.91
N ALA A 383 -8.95 23.49 -4.40
CA ALA A 383 -7.69 22.92 -4.87
C ALA A 383 -7.12 23.68 -6.08
N ALA A 384 -7.97 24.25 -6.94
CA ALA A 384 -7.54 25.11 -8.04
C ALA A 384 -6.84 26.38 -7.51
N LEU A 385 -7.43 27.04 -6.51
CA LEU A 385 -6.84 28.22 -5.88
C LEU A 385 -5.49 27.89 -5.21
N TRP A 386 -5.42 26.78 -4.46
CA TRP A 386 -4.17 26.34 -3.84
C TRP A 386 -3.07 26.01 -4.86
N ARG A 387 -3.44 25.43 -6.01
CA ARG A 387 -2.51 25.19 -7.12
C ARG A 387 -2.05 26.51 -7.76
N ALA A 388 -2.96 27.45 -7.98
CA ALA A 388 -2.64 28.77 -8.51
C ALA A 388 -1.63 29.49 -7.61
N ASP A 389 -1.90 29.57 -6.31
CA ASP A 389 -1.00 30.18 -5.31
C ASP A 389 0.36 29.48 -5.29
N GLN A 390 0.39 28.15 -5.28
CA GLN A 390 1.64 27.38 -5.30
C GLN A 390 2.46 27.66 -6.57
N ARG A 391 1.82 27.68 -7.75
CA ARG A 391 2.48 27.99 -9.02
C ARG A 391 3.01 29.41 -9.04
N PHE A 392 2.24 30.36 -8.51
CA PHE A 392 2.67 31.75 -8.40
C PHE A 392 3.93 31.87 -7.54
N LEU A 393 3.97 31.22 -6.37
CA LEU A 393 5.16 31.22 -5.51
C LEU A 393 6.40 30.62 -6.20
N VAL A 394 6.22 29.61 -7.05
CA VAL A 394 7.32 29.04 -7.85
C VAL A 394 7.79 30.03 -8.92
N ALA A 395 6.88 30.70 -9.61
CA ALA A 395 7.21 31.72 -10.60
C ALA A 395 7.99 32.89 -9.96
N GLU A 396 7.56 33.37 -8.78
CA GLU A 396 8.25 34.41 -8.03
C GLU A 396 9.67 33.98 -7.59
N GLN A 397 9.86 32.70 -7.21
CA GLN A 397 11.19 32.17 -6.92
C GLN A 397 12.10 32.16 -8.14
N HIS A 398 11.58 31.79 -9.31
CA HIS A 398 12.32 31.85 -10.57
C HIS A 398 12.68 33.29 -10.93
N LEU A 399 11.74 34.23 -10.76
CA LEU A 399 11.98 35.64 -11.00
C LEU A 399 13.09 36.19 -10.08
N ALA A 400 13.10 35.79 -8.81
CA ALA A 400 14.13 36.21 -7.84
C ALA A 400 15.55 35.76 -8.23
N VAL A 401 15.71 34.69 -9.01
CA VAL A 401 16.99 34.25 -9.57
C VAL A 401 17.24 34.77 -11.00
N GLY A 402 16.41 35.71 -11.47
CA GLY A 402 16.54 36.35 -12.78
C GLY A 402 15.86 35.62 -13.95
N VAL A 403 15.04 34.60 -13.67
CA VAL A 403 14.31 33.84 -14.69
C VAL A 403 12.86 34.31 -14.73
N ALA A 404 12.54 35.20 -15.65
CA ALA A 404 11.18 35.65 -15.91
C ALA A 404 10.47 34.71 -16.91
N ASP A 405 9.58 33.86 -16.42
CA ASP A 405 8.78 32.95 -17.25
C ASP A 405 7.31 33.41 -17.31
N LEU A 406 6.97 34.13 -18.38
CA LEU A 406 5.61 34.61 -18.62
C LEU A 406 4.60 33.45 -18.79
N GLY A 407 5.06 32.28 -19.27
CA GLY A 407 4.24 31.07 -19.35
C GLY A 407 3.83 30.55 -17.97
N ALA A 408 4.73 30.60 -16.99
CA ALA A 408 4.44 30.23 -15.61
C ALA A 408 3.33 31.10 -14.98
N TYR A 409 3.36 32.42 -15.18
CA TYR A 409 2.31 33.31 -14.69
C TYR A 409 0.97 33.11 -15.44
N ARG A 410 0.99 32.82 -16.74
CA ARG A 410 -0.23 32.45 -17.47
C ARG A 410 -0.84 31.15 -16.94
N ALA A 411 -0.02 30.16 -16.58
CA ALA A 411 -0.48 28.91 -15.98
C ALA A 411 -1.12 29.08 -14.58
N VAL A 412 -0.81 30.16 -13.86
CA VAL A 412 -1.54 30.55 -12.64
C VAL A 412 -2.97 30.96 -12.99
N LEU A 413 -3.15 31.78 -14.03
CA LEU A 413 -4.46 32.28 -14.46
C LEU A 413 -5.38 31.21 -15.06
N VAL A 414 -4.83 30.08 -15.49
CA VAL A 414 -5.63 28.90 -15.88
C VAL A 414 -6.36 28.30 -14.68
N ASP A 415 -5.72 28.28 -13.50
CA ASP A 415 -6.29 27.70 -12.28
C ASP A 415 -7.09 28.76 -11.47
N ASP A 416 -6.63 30.01 -11.43
CA ASP A 416 -7.34 31.15 -10.85
C ASP A 416 -7.27 32.37 -11.79
N PRO A 417 -8.30 32.59 -12.63
CA PRO A 417 -8.37 33.73 -13.54
C PRO A 417 -8.30 35.09 -12.84
N THR A 418 -8.60 35.15 -11.53
CA THR A 418 -8.66 36.38 -10.74
C THR A 418 -7.39 36.65 -9.92
N HIS A 419 -6.34 35.84 -10.12
CA HIS A 419 -5.11 35.91 -9.34
C HIS A 419 -4.34 37.22 -9.60
N ARG A 420 -4.52 38.21 -8.72
CA ARG A 420 -4.04 39.60 -8.89
C ARG A 420 -2.54 39.71 -9.14
N GLY A 421 -1.72 38.92 -8.44
CA GLY A 421 -0.26 38.96 -8.60
C GLY A 421 0.19 38.57 -10.00
N ALA A 422 -0.48 37.58 -10.61
CA ALA A 422 -0.16 37.10 -11.95
C ALA A 422 -0.68 38.07 -13.02
N GLN A 423 -1.90 38.61 -12.82
CA GLN A 423 -2.45 39.65 -13.69
C GLN A 423 -1.54 40.89 -13.71
N ALA A 424 -1.09 41.36 -12.53
CA ALA A 424 -0.22 42.52 -12.42
C ALA A 424 1.13 42.31 -13.12
N PHE A 425 1.74 41.12 -12.96
CA PHE A 425 2.99 40.79 -13.64
C PHE A 425 2.84 40.78 -15.17
N ILE A 426 1.78 40.13 -15.68
CA ILE A 426 1.51 40.05 -17.12
C ILE A 426 1.23 41.43 -17.72
N ALA A 427 0.42 42.26 -17.04
CA ALA A 427 0.14 43.63 -17.49
C ALA A 427 1.42 44.47 -17.58
N ALA A 428 2.27 44.39 -16.54
CA ALA A 428 3.56 45.07 -16.54
C ALA A 428 4.48 44.58 -17.68
N ALA A 429 4.51 43.27 -17.95
CA ALA A 429 5.32 42.69 -19.02
C ALA A 429 4.83 43.10 -20.43
N ASN A 430 3.53 43.35 -20.58
CA ASN A 430 2.92 43.81 -21.83
C ASN A 430 3.03 45.33 -22.05
N GLY A 431 3.63 46.07 -21.12
CA GLY A 431 3.75 47.54 -21.22
C GLY A 431 2.45 48.29 -20.93
N GLU A 432 1.46 47.63 -20.33
CA GLU A 432 0.24 48.29 -19.85
C GLU A 432 0.59 49.00 -18.52
N ALA A 433 0.65 50.33 -18.55
CA ALA A 433 1.06 51.14 -17.41
C ALA A 433 0.19 50.85 -16.16
N PRO A 434 0.78 50.71 -14.96
CA PRO A 434 0.00 50.52 -13.75
C PRO A 434 -0.71 51.83 -13.41
N GLY A 435 -2.03 51.78 -13.26
CA GLY A 435 -2.74 52.75 -12.43
C GLY A 435 -2.23 52.61 -10.98
N ALA A 436 -1.16 53.33 -10.64
CA ALA A 436 -0.64 53.41 -9.28
C ALA A 436 -1.62 54.23 -8.41
N PRO A 437 -1.80 53.89 -7.13
CA PRO A 437 -0.68 53.96 -6.20
C PRO A 437 -0.55 52.78 -5.23
N GLY A 438 0.72 52.45 -4.93
CA GLY A 438 1.17 52.08 -3.59
C GLY A 438 0.79 50.70 -3.08
N VAL A 439 1.80 49.85 -2.88
CA VAL A 439 1.77 48.87 -1.81
C VAL A 439 1.92 49.62 -0.49
N PRO A 440 0.94 49.58 0.43
CA PRO A 440 1.26 49.48 1.84
C PRO A 440 1.08 48.02 2.25
N VAL A 441 2.08 47.51 2.97
CA VAL A 441 2.15 46.20 3.61
C VAL A 441 1.09 46.03 4.73
N LYS A 442 -0.13 46.55 4.55
CA LYS A 442 -1.23 46.51 5.53
C LYS A 442 -2.55 45.94 5.00
N ARG A 443 -2.60 45.32 3.81
CA ARG A 443 -3.87 44.77 3.27
C ARG A 443 -3.87 43.30 2.85
N VAL A 444 -2.89 42.52 3.31
CA VAL A 444 -3.09 41.06 3.50
C VAL A 444 -4.05 40.80 4.68
N ALA A 445 -4.26 41.80 5.55
CA ALA A 445 -5.29 41.78 6.59
C ALA A 445 -6.74 41.80 6.07
N LEU A 446 -7.01 42.15 4.81
CA LEU A 446 -8.39 42.37 4.33
C LEU A 446 -9.04 41.13 3.68
N ALA A 447 -8.24 40.20 3.16
CA ALA A 447 -8.74 38.87 2.77
C ALA A 447 -8.96 37.97 3.99
N GLY A 448 -8.10 38.09 5.02
CA GLY A 448 -8.29 37.47 6.33
C GLY A 448 -9.46 38.09 7.12
N ALA A 449 -9.65 39.41 7.07
CA ALA A 449 -10.79 40.07 7.72
C ALA A 449 -12.12 39.79 7.01
N ALA A 450 -12.14 39.58 5.69
CA ALA A 450 -13.35 39.16 4.99
C ALA A 450 -13.76 37.73 5.36
N LEU A 451 -12.80 36.81 5.50
CA LEU A 451 -13.04 35.46 6.01
C LEU A 451 -13.43 35.45 7.50
N MET A 452 -12.82 36.30 8.34
CA MET A 452 -13.18 36.44 9.76
C MET A 452 -14.53 37.14 9.97
N LEU A 453 -14.90 38.12 9.13
CA LEU A 453 -16.23 38.75 9.17
C LEU A 453 -17.31 37.81 8.61
N LEU A 454 -17.00 36.97 7.62
CA LEU A 454 -17.91 35.92 7.16
C LEU A 454 -18.07 34.81 8.20
N ALA A 455 -17.00 34.44 8.92
CA ALA A 455 -17.07 33.50 10.04
C ALA A 455 -17.82 34.10 11.26
N ALA A 456 -17.60 35.38 11.57
CA ALA A 456 -18.32 36.08 12.65
C ALA A 456 -19.79 36.35 12.29
N ALA A 457 -20.11 36.61 11.03
CA ALA A 457 -21.48 36.73 10.55
C ALA A 457 -22.19 35.36 10.51
N ALA A 458 -21.49 34.28 10.17
CA ALA A 458 -22.00 32.91 10.28
C ALA A 458 -22.22 32.50 11.75
N TYR A 459 -21.32 32.91 12.65
CA TYR A 459 -21.45 32.71 14.10
C TYR A 459 -22.63 33.48 14.71
N LEU A 460 -22.78 34.78 14.37
CA LEU A 460 -23.93 35.58 14.81
C LEU A 460 -25.25 35.10 14.19
N TRP A 461 -25.23 34.59 12.96
CA TRP A 461 -26.39 33.96 12.33
C TRP A 461 -26.75 32.60 12.97
N MET A 462 -25.76 31.86 13.48
CA MET A 462 -25.99 30.64 14.28
C MET A 462 -26.52 30.95 15.68
N GLN A 463 -25.93 31.92 16.40
CA GLN A 463 -26.43 32.35 17.72
C GLN A 463 -27.85 32.91 17.65
N ARG A 464 -28.17 33.70 16.62
CA ARG A 464 -29.52 34.24 16.44
C ARG A 464 -30.56 33.16 16.11
N ARG A 465 -30.11 32.03 15.57
CA ARG A 465 -30.97 30.86 15.30
C ARG A 465 -31.19 29.99 16.56
N GLU A 466 -30.35 30.13 17.58
CA GLU A 466 -30.58 29.58 18.92
C GLU A 466 -31.46 30.50 19.77
N GLU A 467 -31.41 31.83 19.57
CA GLU A 467 -32.29 32.80 20.27
C GLU A 467 -33.73 32.83 19.72
N ASP A 468 -33.92 32.61 18.41
CA ASP A 468 -35.25 32.54 17.79
C ASP A 468 -35.92 31.14 17.91
N GLY A 469 -35.36 30.27 18.76
CA GLY A 469 -35.74 28.88 18.90
C GLY A 469 -36.00 28.44 20.34
N PHE A 470 -36.57 29.29 21.20
CA PHE A 470 -37.09 28.81 22.49
C PHE A 470 -38.26 29.67 23.02
N GLU A 471 -39.45 29.42 22.48
CA GLU A 471 -40.71 29.79 23.12
C GLU A 471 -41.55 28.51 23.28
N ALA A 472 -41.34 27.82 24.41
CA ALA A 472 -42.21 26.83 25.02
C ALA A 472 -41.76 26.72 26.49
N ASP A 473 -42.31 27.53 27.39
CA ASP A 473 -43.53 27.23 28.14
C ASP A 473 -43.35 26.07 29.13
N GLY A 474 -43.35 26.42 30.42
CA GLY A 474 -44.01 25.60 31.41
C GLY A 474 -43.16 24.73 32.35
N LEU A 475 -43.03 25.25 33.58
CA LEU A 475 -43.39 24.56 34.84
C LEU A 475 -42.31 23.84 35.67
N ARG A 476 -42.18 24.40 36.87
CA ARG A 476 -42.23 23.78 38.21
C ARG A 476 -40.92 23.38 38.90
N ASP A 477 -40.68 24.14 39.99
CA ASP A 477 -40.28 23.66 41.32
C ASP A 477 -40.65 22.18 41.54
N ASP A 478 -39.67 21.40 41.98
CA ASP A 478 -39.80 20.75 43.28
C ASP A 478 -38.42 20.45 43.88
N GLN A 479 -38.44 20.64 45.19
CA GLN A 479 -37.38 20.65 46.17
C GLN A 479 -37.14 19.21 46.68
N ASP A 480 -36.07 19.04 47.47
CA ASP A 480 -35.88 18.03 48.53
C ASP A 480 -34.80 16.96 48.29
N ASP A 481 -33.78 17.08 49.14
CA ASP A 481 -33.24 16.07 50.07
C ASP A 481 -32.90 14.67 49.55
N TYR A 482 -31.63 14.27 49.73
CA TYR A 482 -31.26 13.11 50.56
C TYR A 482 -29.76 13.17 50.89
N GLU A 483 -29.48 13.45 52.16
CA GLU A 483 -28.23 13.15 52.88
C GLU A 483 -28.09 11.63 53.11
N ASP A 484 -26.92 11.25 53.63
CA ASP A 484 -26.57 10.01 54.36
C ASP A 484 -26.30 8.76 53.50
N ASP A 485 -25.38 7.84 53.83
CA ASP A 485 -24.37 7.62 54.87
C ASP A 485 -23.72 6.27 54.47
N TYR A 486 -22.76 5.75 55.24
CA TYR A 486 -22.00 4.50 55.12
C TYR A 486 -20.73 4.63 54.27
N GLY A 487 -19.52 4.46 54.80
CA GLY A 487 -19.14 3.86 56.07
C GLY A 487 -17.78 3.18 55.84
N GLU A 488 -16.81 3.56 56.66
CA GLU A 488 -15.51 2.91 56.77
C GLU A 488 -15.68 1.43 57.12
N GLU A 489 -14.90 0.55 56.49
CA GLU A 489 -14.40 -0.63 57.20
C GLU A 489 -13.00 -1.00 56.71
N LEU A 490 -12.06 -0.90 57.65
CA LEU A 490 -10.71 -1.45 57.60
C LEU A 490 -10.75 -2.95 57.33
N LEU A 491 -9.73 -3.48 56.64
CA LEU A 491 -9.01 -4.67 57.11
C LEU A 491 -7.60 -4.73 56.52
N ASP A 492 -6.66 -4.93 57.44
CA ASP A 492 -5.21 -5.02 57.33
C ASP A 492 -4.76 -6.50 57.30
N VAL A 493 -3.50 -6.74 56.88
CA VAL A 493 -2.65 -7.95 57.03
C VAL A 493 -3.02 -9.14 56.10
N SER A 494 -2.15 -9.78 55.31
CA SER A 494 -0.73 -10.17 55.47
C SER A 494 -0.07 -10.54 54.11
N PRO A 495 1.27 -10.46 53.98
CA PRO A 495 2.03 -11.01 52.85
C PRO A 495 2.40 -12.49 53.06
N ASP A 496 2.95 -13.09 51.99
CA ASP A 496 3.54 -14.44 51.84
C ASP A 496 2.61 -15.59 51.38
N THR A 497 2.81 -15.99 50.11
CA THR A 497 3.01 -17.41 49.72
C THR A 497 3.40 -17.53 48.23
N LEU A 498 4.71 -17.65 47.98
CA LEU A 498 5.27 -18.66 47.05
C LEU A 498 5.32 -20.00 47.80
N PRO A 499 5.22 -21.21 47.18
CA PRO A 499 6.15 -21.65 46.12
C PRO A 499 5.56 -22.59 45.04
N GLY A 500 6.33 -22.82 43.96
CA GLY A 500 6.09 -23.89 42.97
C GLY A 500 6.59 -23.55 41.59
#